data_AF-A0A072UG64-F1
#
_entry.id   AF-A0A072UG64-F1
#
_cell.length_a   1.000
_cell.length_b   1.000
_cell.length_c   1.000
_cell.angle_alpha   90.00
_cell.angle_beta   90.00
_cell.angle_gamma   90.00
#
_symmetry.space_group_name_H-M   'P 1'
#
loop_
_entity.id
_entity.type
_entity.pdbx_description
1 polymer ?
#
loop_
_entity_poly.entity_id
_entity_poly.type
_entity_poly.pdbx_seq_one_letter_code
_entity_poly.pdbx_strand_id
1 'polypeptide(L)'
;MLANAHRLFGISNMVKTLKSIDDDHHKDEAMKSIIFESEMRARYPSHGCLGLIMEYQDMIIESMKELDHVKQLLNLCKLSHQQNLRHFSSSDHSSVPSTSSSIPIFNNVGDFPYYDRNSENNNDTQVLGNLDMIKYEEELDYVKK
;
A
#
# COMPACT_ATOMS: atom_id res chain seq x y z
N MET A 1 28.99 -6.04 8.51
CA MET A 1 29.13 -4.86 7.64
C MET A 1 30.33 -4.97 6.68
N LEU A 2 31.56 -4.59 7.06
CA LEU A 2 32.71 -4.50 6.13
C LEU A 2 33.15 -5.83 5.48
N ALA A 3 32.87 -7.00 6.07
CA ALA A 3 33.22 -8.28 5.46
C ALA A 3 32.48 -8.57 4.15
N ASN A 4 31.19 -8.22 4.08
CA ASN A 4 30.40 -8.38 2.85
C ASN A 4 30.88 -7.39 1.78
N ALA A 5 31.17 -6.15 2.18
CA ALA A 5 31.69 -5.12 1.27
C ALA A 5 33.08 -5.47 0.73
N HIS A 6 33.95 -6.01 1.59
CA HIS A 6 35.22 -6.53 1.17
C HIS A 6 35.07 -7.71 0.19
N ARG A 7 34.14 -8.64 0.45
CA ARG A 7 33.89 -9.79 -0.43
C ARG A 7 33.32 -9.37 -1.80
N LEU A 8 32.39 -8.42 -1.81
CA LEU A 8 31.70 -8.01 -3.03
C LEU A 8 32.51 -7.05 -3.89
N PHE A 9 33.09 -6.01 -3.27
CA PHE A 9 33.77 -4.94 -3.97
C PHE A 9 35.29 -5.04 -3.87
N GLY A 10 35.81 -5.52 -2.74
CA GLY A 10 37.25 -5.48 -2.43
C GLY A 10 37.73 -4.09 -2.02
N ILE A 11 38.76 -4.04 -1.16
CA ILE A 11 39.25 -2.76 -0.58
C ILE A 11 39.74 -1.80 -1.67
N SER A 12 40.49 -2.29 -2.66
CA SER A 12 41.06 -1.44 -3.72
C SER A 12 39.98 -0.74 -4.54
N ASN A 13 38.89 -1.44 -4.88
CA ASN A 13 37.80 -0.84 -5.65
C ASN A 13 37.00 0.14 -4.77
N MET A 14 36.71 -0.19 -3.52
CA MET A 14 36.07 0.75 -2.58
C MET A 14 36.87 2.05 -2.45
N VAL A 15 38.18 1.94 -2.21
CA VAL A 15 39.06 3.12 -2.11
C VAL A 15 39.10 3.91 -3.42
N LYS A 16 39.12 3.23 -4.58
CA LYS A 16 39.11 3.88 -5.89
C LYS A 16 37.80 4.69 -6.10
N THR A 17 36.65 4.11 -5.78
CA THR A 17 35.35 4.77 -5.86
C THR A 17 35.27 5.99 -4.93
N LEU A 18 35.75 5.86 -3.69
CA LEU A 18 35.73 6.98 -2.73
C LEU A 18 36.68 8.10 -3.11
N LYS A 19 37.81 7.78 -3.75
CA LYS A 19 38.77 8.79 -4.25
C LYS A 19 38.26 9.56 -5.47
N SER A 20 37.29 9.02 -6.22
CA SER A 20 36.69 9.73 -7.35
C SER A 20 35.58 10.71 -6.95
N ILE A 21 35.24 10.77 -5.66
CA ILE A 21 34.25 11.70 -5.11
C ILE A 21 35.05 12.81 -4.40
N ASP A 22 34.79 14.07 -4.73
CA ASP A 22 35.55 15.18 -4.16
C ASP A 22 35.07 15.57 -2.75
N ASP A 23 33.75 15.59 -2.56
CA ASP A 23 33.10 15.99 -1.31
C ASP A 23 33.05 14.86 -0.27
N ASP A 24 33.48 15.15 0.96
CA ASP A 24 33.58 14.16 2.03
C ASP A 24 32.21 13.66 2.50
N HIS A 25 31.17 14.50 2.48
CA HIS A 25 29.81 14.05 2.80
C HIS A 25 29.31 13.03 1.76
N HIS A 26 29.55 13.26 0.47
CA HIS A 26 29.21 12.28 -0.56
C HIS A 26 30.05 10.99 -0.48
N LYS A 27 31.28 11.03 0.04
CA LYS A 27 32.06 9.81 0.32
C LYS A 27 31.41 8.98 1.43
N ASP A 28 30.92 9.62 2.47
CA ASP A 28 30.23 8.94 3.57
C ASP A 28 28.94 8.27 3.08
N GLU A 29 28.15 8.98 2.26
CA GLU A 29 26.95 8.41 1.63
C GLU A 29 27.29 7.26 0.68
N ALA A 30 28.34 7.39 -0.14
CA ALA A 30 28.79 6.32 -1.01
C ALA A 30 29.27 5.08 -0.21
N MET A 31 29.94 5.28 0.91
CA MET A 31 30.34 4.17 1.79
C MET A 31 29.10 3.48 2.39
N LYS A 32 28.09 4.22 2.82
CA LYS A 32 26.81 3.66 3.29
C LYS A 32 26.13 2.84 2.19
N SER A 33 26.10 3.33 0.95
CA SER A 33 25.55 2.61 -0.20
C SER A 33 26.31 1.32 -0.48
N ILE A 34 27.65 1.36 -0.53
CA ILE A 34 28.51 0.17 -0.72
C ILE A 34 28.21 -0.88 0.35
N ILE A 35 28.13 -0.46 1.61
CA ILE A 35 27.80 -1.34 2.72
C ILE A 35 26.42 -1.97 2.54
N PHE A 36 25.41 -1.14 2.26
CA PHE A 36 24.03 -1.58 2.10
C PHE A 36 23.90 -2.58 0.95
N GLU A 37 24.42 -2.26 -0.23
CA GLU A 37 24.39 -3.15 -1.41
C GLU A 37 25.08 -4.48 -1.13
N SER A 38 26.18 -4.46 -0.39
CA SER A 38 26.91 -5.67 -0.01
C SER A 38 26.13 -6.56 0.93
N GLU A 39 25.42 -5.97 1.88
CA GLU A 39 24.54 -6.70 2.79
C GLU A 39 23.33 -7.25 2.04
N MET A 40 22.75 -6.49 1.11
CA MET A 40 21.67 -6.97 0.26
C MET A 40 22.12 -8.10 -0.66
N ARG A 41 23.32 -8.04 -1.24
CA ARG A 41 23.87 -9.15 -2.04
C ARG A 41 24.13 -10.40 -1.21
N ALA A 42 24.47 -10.25 0.07
CA ALA A 42 24.58 -11.39 0.98
C ALA A 42 23.22 -12.02 1.32
N ARG A 43 22.17 -11.18 1.48
CA ARG A 43 20.80 -11.63 1.77
C ARG A 43 20.07 -12.18 0.55
N TYR A 44 20.25 -11.57 -0.61
CA TYR A 44 19.64 -11.92 -1.89
C TYR A 44 20.76 -12.26 -2.90
N PRO A 45 21.30 -13.49 -2.92
CA PRO A 45 22.49 -13.83 -3.71
C PRO A 45 22.34 -13.61 -5.22
N SER A 46 21.13 -13.78 -5.76
CA SER A 46 20.87 -13.60 -7.21
C SER A 46 20.59 -12.13 -7.56
N HIS A 47 19.74 -11.45 -6.80
CA HIS A 47 19.18 -10.15 -7.17
C HIS A 47 19.80 -8.98 -6.40
N GLY A 48 20.45 -9.21 -5.26
CA GLY A 48 20.96 -8.14 -4.40
C GLY A 48 19.85 -7.18 -3.95
N CYS A 49 20.10 -5.88 -4.04
CA CYS A 49 19.14 -4.85 -3.68
C CYS A 49 17.86 -4.87 -4.55
N LEU A 50 17.92 -5.41 -5.78
CA LEU A 50 16.73 -5.55 -6.62
C LEU A 50 15.68 -6.47 -5.98
N GLY A 51 16.12 -7.54 -5.28
CA GLY A 51 15.20 -8.45 -4.60
C GLY A 51 14.40 -7.74 -3.50
N LEU A 52 15.04 -6.82 -2.79
CA LEU A 52 14.37 -6.01 -1.77
C LEU A 52 13.40 -4.99 -2.40
N ILE A 53 13.76 -4.40 -3.53
CA ILE A 53 12.87 -3.48 -4.26
C ILE A 53 11.60 -4.21 -4.70
N MET A 54 11.73 -5.42 -5.25
CA MET A 54 10.58 -6.25 -5.64
C MET A 54 9.70 -6.59 -4.43
N GLU A 55 10.29 -6.99 -3.31
CA GLU A 55 9.57 -7.27 -2.06
C GLU A 55 8.76 -6.06 -1.56
N TYR A 56 9.34 -4.86 -1.63
CA TYR A 56 8.61 -3.62 -1.29
C TYR A 56 7.50 -3.29 -2.29
N GLN A 57 7.70 -3.54 -3.58
CA GLN A 57 6.66 -3.37 -4.58
C GLN A 57 5.48 -4.31 -4.32
N ASP A 58 5.74 -5.57 -3.99
CA ASP A 58 4.70 -6.55 -3.65
C ASP A 58 3.88 -6.09 -2.43
N MET A 59 4.55 -5.65 -1.36
CA MET A 59 3.86 -5.12 -0.17
C MET A 59 3.01 -3.88 -0.45
N ILE A 60 3.46 -2.98 -1.32
CA ILE A 60 2.68 -1.82 -1.75
C ILE A 60 1.42 -2.29 -2.49
N ILE A 61 1.56 -3.22 -3.43
CA ILE A 61 0.45 -3.76 -4.22
C ILE A 61 -0.57 -4.45 -3.30
N GLU A 62 -0.12 -5.26 -2.36
CA GLU A 62 -0.98 -5.94 -1.38
C GLU A 62 -1.75 -4.94 -0.51
N SER A 63 -1.05 -3.92 0.01
CA SER A 63 -1.68 -2.87 0.82
C SER A 63 -2.73 -2.08 0.02
N MET A 64 -2.45 -1.80 -1.25
CA MET A 64 -3.41 -1.13 -2.14
C MET A 64 -4.65 -1.98 -2.41
N LYS A 65 -4.48 -3.29 -2.60
CA LYS A 65 -5.61 -4.23 -2.76
C LYS A 65 -6.48 -4.31 -1.51
N GLU A 66 -5.87 -4.38 -0.34
CA GLU A 66 -6.60 -4.38 0.94
C GLU A 66 -7.41 -3.08 1.11
N LEU A 67 -6.78 -1.93 0.85
CA LEU A 67 -7.45 -0.64 0.91
C LEU A 67 -8.65 -0.57 -0.05
N ASP A 68 -8.48 -1.04 -1.29
CA ASP A 68 -9.57 -1.05 -2.27
C ASP A 68 -10.71 -1.97 -1.81
N HIS A 69 -10.39 -3.14 -1.27
CA HIS A 69 -11.39 -4.05 -0.72
C HIS A 69 -12.21 -3.41 0.41
N VAL A 70 -11.57 -2.73 1.36
CA VAL A 70 -12.26 -2.03 2.45
C VAL A 70 -13.13 -0.89 1.92
N LYS A 71 -12.66 -0.14 0.91
CA LYS A 71 -13.46 0.91 0.25
C LYS A 71 -14.70 0.33 -0.42
N GLN A 72 -14.59 -0.80 -1.11
CA GLN A 72 -15.71 -1.49 -1.73
C GLN A 72 -16.74 -1.92 -0.68
N LEU A 73 -16.29 -2.55 0.42
CA LEU A 73 -17.16 -2.93 1.54
C LEU A 73 -17.88 -1.73 2.16
N LEU A 74 -17.17 -0.61 2.36
CA LEU A 74 -17.74 0.62 2.88
C LEU A 74 -18.83 1.19 1.97
N ASN A 75 -18.59 1.17 0.65
CA ASN A 75 -19.58 1.63 -0.33
C ASN A 75 -20.85 0.77 -0.32
N LEU A 76 -20.71 -0.56 -0.23
CA LEU A 76 -21.84 -1.47 -0.08
C LEU A 76 -22.66 -1.18 1.19
N CYS A 77 -21.98 -0.94 2.31
CA CYS A 77 -22.63 -0.57 3.58
C CYS A 77 -23.37 0.78 3.49
N LYS A 78 -22.76 1.79 2.84
CA LYS A 78 -23.43 3.09 2.62
C LYS A 78 -24.69 2.94 1.76
N LEU A 79 -24.66 2.12 0.72
CA LEU A 79 -25.80 1.86 -0.15
C LEU A 79 -26.94 1.15 0.59
N SER A 80 -26.64 0.12 1.40
CA SER A 80 -27.66 -0.58 2.19
C SER A 80 -28.30 0.34 3.24
N HIS A 81 -27.50 1.20 3.88
CA HIS A 81 -28.01 2.19 4.84
C HIS A 81 -28.96 3.20 4.17
N GLN A 82 -28.61 3.73 2.98
CA GLN A 82 -29.48 4.64 2.23
C GLN A 82 -30.79 3.98 1.78
N GLN A 83 -30.76 2.71 1.37
CA GLN A 83 -31.98 1.97 1.01
C GLN A 83 -32.90 1.77 2.23
N ASN A 84 -32.35 1.47 3.41
CA ASN A 84 -33.14 1.29 4.62
C ASN A 84 -33.85 2.58 5.05
N LEU A 85 -33.15 3.73 4.96
CA LEU A 85 -33.76 5.06 5.23
C LEU A 85 -34.91 5.37 4.27
N ARG A 86 -34.81 5.00 2.98
CA ARG A 86 -35.89 5.22 1.99
C ARG A 86 -37.15 4.40 2.30
N HIS A 87 -36.99 3.17 2.79
CA HIS A 87 -38.15 2.35 3.19
C HIS A 87 -38.87 2.90 4.43
N PHE A 88 -38.18 3.63 5.31
CA PHE A 88 -38.80 4.24 6.49
C PHE A 88 -39.56 5.53 6.16
N SER A 89 -39.16 6.26 5.11
CA SER A 89 -39.79 7.54 4.71
C SER A 89 -41.05 7.39 3.83
N SER A 90 -41.34 6.22 3.28
CA SER A 90 -42.51 5.99 2.40
C SER A 90 -43.77 5.49 3.14
N SER A 91 -43.79 5.47 4.47
CA SER A 91 -44.99 5.14 5.26
C SER A 91 -45.76 6.41 5.67
N ASP A 92 -46.14 7.25 4.70
CA ASP A 92 -47.23 8.21 4.87
C ASP A 92 -48.50 7.59 4.30
N HIS A 93 -49.21 6.82 5.12
CA HIS A 93 -50.66 6.68 5.00
C HIS A 93 -51.28 6.53 6.39
N SER A 94 -52.01 7.58 6.77
CA SER A 94 -52.93 7.66 7.88
C SER A 94 -53.91 6.48 7.94
N SER A 95 -53.93 5.70 9.02
CA SER A 95 -55.13 5.35 9.83
C SER A 95 -54.87 4.21 10.84
N VAL A 96 -54.93 4.58 12.13
CA VAL A 96 -55.25 3.83 13.38
C VAL A 96 -54.52 2.50 13.76
N PRO A 97 -54.29 2.26 15.08
CA PRO A 97 -53.33 1.26 15.58
C PRO A 97 -54.00 -0.09 15.93
N SER A 98 -53.30 -1.20 15.72
CA SER A 98 -53.63 -2.48 16.37
C SER A 98 -52.40 -3.39 16.55
N THR A 99 -51.99 -3.49 17.81
CA THR A 99 -51.50 -4.67 18.53
C THR A 99 -50.24 -5.43 18.06
N SER A 100 -49.26 -5.39 18.98
CA SER A 100 -48.32 -6.45 19.39
C SER A 100 -47.18 -6.88 18.44
N SER A 101 -45.99 -6.31 18.72
CA SER A 101 -44.69 -6.99 18.93
C SER A 101 -44.32 -8.15 17.98
N SER A 102 -43.28 -8.06 17.14
CA SER A 102 -41.89 -8.18 17.61
C SER A 102 -40.84 -7.78 16.54
N ILE A 103 -40.05 -6.76 16.89
CA ILE A 103 -38.61 -6.50 16.65
C ILE A 103 -37.87 -7.28 15.53
N PRO A 104 -37.27 -6.61 14.52
CA PRO A 104 -36.17 -7.20 13.76
C PRO A 104 -34.93 -7.27 14.67
N ILE A 105 -34.52 -8.49 14.99
CA ILE A 105 -33.37 -8.82 15.84
C ILE A 105 -32.09 -8.27 15.18
N PHE A 106 -31.60 -7.12 15.66
CA PHE A 106 -30.20 -6.75 15.54
C PHE A 106 -29.45 -7.37 16.73
N ASN A 107 -28.96 -8.59 16.54
CA ASN A 107 -27.95 -9.13 17.46
C ASN A 107 -26.57 -8.64 17.00
N ASN A 108 -26.07 -7.61 17.72
CA ASN A 108 -24.76 -7.57 18.42
C ASN A 108 -23.47 -7.79 17.58
N VAL A 109 -22.37 -7.03 17.66
CA VAL A 109 -21.79 -6.12 18.66
C VAL A 109 -20.79 -5.20 17.94
N GLY A 110 -20.74 -3.92 18.28
CA GLY A 110 -19.64 -3.05 17.87
C GLY A 110 -20.00 -1.57 17.84
N ASP A 111 -20.47 -1.03 18.96
CA ASP A 111 -20.47 0.41 19.20
C ASP A 111 -19.08 1.00 18.90
N PHE A 112 -18.99 1.96 17.98
CA PHE A 112 -17.98 2.99 18.04
C PHE A 112 -18.62 4.35 17.75
N PRO A 113 -18.41 5.35 18.62
CA PRO A 113 -19.11 6.61 18.55
C PRO A 113 -18.60 7.48 17.41
N TYR A 114 -19.53 8.30 16.95
CA TYR A 114 -19.39 9.49 16.13
C TYR A 114 -18.08 10.28 16.33
N TYR A 115 -17.35 10.50 15.24
CA TYR A 115 -16.63 11.76 15.03
C TYR A 115 -17.23 12.45 13.79
N ASP A 116 -17.89 13.57 14.04
CA ASP A 116 -17.99 14.68 13.10
C ASP A 116 -16.60 15.23 12.81
N ARG A 117 -16.33 15.65 11.58
CA ARG A 117 -16.06 17.07 11.26
C ARG A 117 -15.49 17.23 9.85
N ASN A 118 -16.32 17.86 9.01
CA ASN A 118 -16.01 18.71 7.86
C ASN A 118 -15.73 18.09 6.49
N SER A 119 -16.78 18.19 5.67
CA SER A 119 -16.77 18.57 4.26
C SER A 119 -15.70 19.59 3.90
N GLU A 120 -14.73 19.19 3.08
CA GLU A 120 -14.13 20.05 2.05
C GLU A 120 -14.02 19.26 0.74
N ASN A 121 -14.92 19.59 -0.17
CA ASN A 121 -14.72 19.83 -1.60
C ASN A 121 -13.80 18.90 -2.41
N ASN A 122 -14.43 18.21 -3.37
CA ASN A 122 -14.06 18.08 -4.80
C ASN A 122 -12.56 18.11 -5.16
N ASN A 123 -12.05 17.00 -5.73
CA ASN A 123 -11.42 16.94 -7.08
C ASN A 123 -10.55 15.71 -7.43
N ASP A 124 -10.53 14.58 -6.71
CA ASP A 124 -9.54 13.50 -7.04
C ASP A 124 -10.12 12.17 -7.59
N THR A 125 -11.15 12.22 -8.43
CA THR A 125 -11.73 11.01 -9.06
C THR A 125 -11.01 10.58 -10.36
N GLN A 126 -9.79 11.07 -10.68
CA GLN A 126 -9.14 10.69 -11.95
C GLN A 126 -7.70 10.18 -11.91
N VAL A 127 -7.02 10.05 -10.76
CA VAL A 127 -5.58 9.73 -10.80
C VAL A 127 -5.22 8.24 -10.65
N LEU A 128 -6.10 7.38 -10.14
CA LEU A 128 -5.71 5.98 -9.84
C LEU A 128 -6.26 4.89 -10.78
N GLY A 129 -6.80 5.28 -11.94
CA GLY A 129 -7.17 4.32 -13.00
C GLY A 129 -6.01 3.95 -13.94
N ASN A 130 -4.89 4.68 -13.88
CA ASN A 130 -3.86 4.68 -14.91
C ASN A 130 -2.43 4.55 -14.33
N LEU A 131 -2.18 3.52 -13.53
CA LEU A 131 -0.82 3.01 -13.38
C LEU A 131 -0.81 1.50 -13.59
N ASP A 132 -1.17 1.14 -14.82
CA ASP A 132 -0.41 0.21 -15.64
C ASP A 132 0.14 -1.02 -14.92
N MET A 133 -0.78 -1.98 -14.80
CA MET A 133 -0.59 -3.41 -15.09
C MET A 133 0.18 -3.70 -16.43
N ILE A 134 0.87 -2.72 -17.04
CA ILE A 134 1.54 -2.82 -18.34
C ILE A 134 2.83 -1.98 -18.30
N LYS A 135 3.89 -2.50 -17.67
CA LYS A 135 5.30 -2.25 -18.09
C LYS A 135 6.37 -3.11 -17.39
N TYR A 136 6.06 -4.37 -17.04
CA TYR A 136 7.11 -5.34 -16.64
C TYR A 136 7.07 -6.67 -17.40
N GLU A 137 6.12 -6.87 -18.32
CA GLU A 137 6.13 -8.08 -19.17
C GLU A 137 7.14 -8.01 -20.33
N GLU A 138 7.80 -6.87 -20.58
CA GLU A 138 8.77 -6.73 -21.68
C GLU A 138 10.24 -7.01 -21.31
N GLU A 139 10.60 -7.24 -20.03
CA GLU A 139 11.99 -7.51 -19.61
C GLU A 139 12.26 -8.91 -19.03
N LEU A 140 11.29 -9.84 -19.06
CA LEU A 140 11.52 -11.22 -18.62
C LEU A 140 12.16 -12.14 -19.67
N ASP A 141 12.46 -11.64 -20.88
CA ASP A 141 13.12 -12.43 -21.93
C ASP A 141 14.67 -12.37 -21.87
N TYR A 142 15.25 -11.66 -20.89
CA TYR A 142 16.72 -11.51 -20.79
C TYR A 142 17.42 -12.57 -19.90
N VAL A 143 16.69 -13.51 -19.27
CA VAL A 143 17.27 -14.48 -18.31
C VAL A 143 17.18 -15.94 -18.82
N LYS A 144 17.05 -16.16 -20.14
CA LYS A 144 17.04 -17.51 -20.74
C LYS A 144 18.17 -17.82 -21.73
N LYS A 145 19.36 -17.23 -21.57
CA LYS A 145 20.54 -17.67 -22.34
C LYS A 145 21.77 -17.92 -21.49
#